data_AF-A0A8W8P3T2-F1
#
_entry.id   AF-A0A8W8P3T2-F1
#
_cell.length_a   1.000
_cell.length_b   1.000
_cell.length_c   1.000
_cell.angle_alpha   90.00
_cell.angle_beta   90.00
_cell.angle_gamma   90.00
#
_symmetry.space_group_name_H-M   'P 1'
#
loop_
_entity.id
_entity.type
_entity.pdbx_description
1 polymer ?
#
loop_
_entity_poly.entity_id
_entity_poly.type
_entity_poly.pdbx_seq_one_letter_code
_entity_poly.pdbx_strand_id
1 'polypeptide(L)'
;QKQHTADEANSSRLVTKIRWIVESVNGRLKQWKYLQNVVPNTQIPYIQEYVCLIAALCNTYRDPLNTGNPESDQSLAAKMKYLASQTNKLQERVESEELHRRIKAWTPMNATDTLDFPLLSEEELLNLTVGVYQLKLAKSYTAEHKNDDGDYNIMVNNDIPDVLRVRIQSRHISSKQYFLWIEHSLGAITGWYCQCRAGARVVGVCAHVASVLWYLGHERHTHSARSTQDWSQYLEDASVIPEVMDSSESDQSGTEE
;
A
#
# COMPACT_ATOMS: atom_id res chain seq x y z
N GLN A 1 -18.09 0.28 13.89
CA GLN A 1 -17.01 -0.68 14.18
C GLN A 1 -15.92 0.02 14.99
N LYS A 2 -15.49 -0.62 16.09
CA LYS A 2 -14.39 -0.16 16.95
C LYS A 2 -13.05 -0.25 16.19
N GLN A 3 -12.16 0.69 16.46
CA GLN A 3 -10.79 0.65 15.96
C GLN A 3 -10.02 -0.52 16.58
N HIS A 4 -9.11 -1.12 15.81
CA HIS A 4 -8.17 -2.13 16.33
C HIS A 4 -7.12 -1.46 17.21
N THR A 5 -6.68 -2.17 18.24
CA THR A 5 -5.48 -1.78 19.01
C THR A 5 -4.25 -1.76 18.08
N ALA A 6 -3.17 -1.08 18.52
CA ALA A 6 -1.92 -1.07 17.77
C ALA A 6 -1.42 -2.50 17.49
N ASP A 7 -1.48 -3.39 18.48
CA ASP A 7 -1.04 -4.78 18.36
C ASP A 7 -1.88 -5.59 17.37
N GLU A 8 -3.21 -5.48 17.42
CA GLU A 8 -4.11 -6.14 16.47
C GLU A 8 -3.87 -5.63 15.04
N ALA A 9 -3.73 -4.30 14.89
CA ALA A 9 -3.51 -3.67 13.59
C ALA A 9 -2.13 -4.00 13.00
N ASN A 10 -1.08 -4.05 13.84
CA ASN A 10 0.26 -4.49 13.48
C ASN A 10 0.26 -5.97 13.09
N SER A 11 -0.37 -6.85 13.86
CA SER A 11 -0.50 -8.28 13.57
C SER A 11 -1.19 -8.52 12.23
N SER A 12 -2.29 -7.82 11.98
CA SER A 12 -2.98 -7.84 10.69
C SER A 12 -2.08 -7.36 9.54
N ARG A 13 -1.24 -6.33 9.77
CA ARG A 13 -0.29 -5.85 8.75
C ARG A 13 0.79 -6.88 8.43
N LEU A 14 1.35 -7.56 9.43
CA LEU A 14 2.35 -8.61 9.25
C LEU A 14 1.80 -9.76 8.40
N VAL A 15 0.57 -10.21 8.70
CA VAL A 15 -0.12 -11.24 7.91
C VAL A 15 -0.36 -10.76 6.48
N THR A 16 -0.91 -9.55 6.31
CA THR A 16 -1.20 -9.03 4.96
C THR A 16 0.04 -8.78 4.13
N LYS A 17 1.21 -8.50 4.73
CA LYS A 17 2.48 -8.42 3.98
C LYS A 17 2.84 -9.74 3.32
N ILE A 18 2.66 -10.86 4.01
CA ILE A 18 2.94 -12.21 3.47
C ILE A 18 1.83 -12.66 2.53
N ARG A 19 0.57 -12.31 2.84
CA ARG A 19 -0.60 -12.65 2.02
C ARG A 19 -0.40 -12.29 0.55
N TRP A 20 0.22 -11.14 0.26
CA TRP A 20 0.50 -10.71 -1.11
C TRP A 20 1.35 -11.72 -1.89
N ILE A 21 2.41 -12.26 -1.27
CA ILE A 21 3.27 -13.27 -1.90
C ILE A 21 2.47 -14.55 -2.15
N VAL A 22 1.66 -14.97 -1.18
CA VAL A 22 0.80 -16.17 -1.30
C VAL A 22 -0.25 -15.99 -2.40
N GLU A 23 -0.90 -14.82 -2.46
CA GLU A 23 -1.87 -14.47 -3.50
C GLU A 23 -1.23 -14.49 -4.89
N SER A 24 0.04 -14.10 -4.99
CA SER A 24 0.80 -14.11 -6.24
C SER A 24 1.17 -15.52 -6.69
N VAL A 25 1.60 -16.39 -5.78
CA VAL A 25 1.77 -17.85 -6.04
C VAL A 25 0.46 -18.44 -6.52
N ASN A 26 -0.64 -18.18 -5.81
CA ASN A 26 -1.96 -18.67 -6.20
C ASN A 26 -2.39 -18.12 -7.56
N GLY A 27 -2.05 -16.87 -7.88
CA GLY A 27 -2.26 -16.28 -9.20
C GLY A 27 -1.60 -17.09 -10.32
N ARG A 28 -0.35 -17.53 -10.12
CA ARG A 28 0.36 -18.39 -11.09
C ARG A 28 -0.30 -19.74 -11.28
N LEU A 29 -0.72 -20.39 -10.20
CA LEU A 29 -1.43 -21.67 -10.29
C LEU A 29 -2.74 -21.52 -11.07
N LYS A 30 -3.47 -20.42 -10.86
CA LYS A 30 -4.74 -20.12 -11.53
C LYS A 30 -4.61 -19.75 -13.01
N GLN A 31 -3.40 -19.53 -13.55
CA GLN A 31 -3.20 -19.35 -14.98
C GLN A 31 -3.31 -20.66 -15.78
N TRP A 32 -3.24 -21.80 -15.10
CA TRP A 32 -3.40 -23.10 -15.76
C TRP A 32 -4.88 -23.35 -16.03
N LYS A 33 -5.25 -23.53 -17.30
CA LYS A 33 -6.63 -23.69 -17.77
C LYS A 33 -7.46 -24.66 -16.92
N TYR A 34 -6.84 -25.74 -16.45
CA TYR A 34 -7.50 -26.73 -15.60
C TYR A 34 -7.93 -26.17 -14.23
N LEU A 35 -7.05 -25.42 -13.54
CA LEU A 35 -7.31 -24.81 -12.23
C LEU A 35 -8.04 -23.46 -12.31
N GLN A 36 -8.05 -22.83 -13.49
CA GLN A 36 -8.77 -21.59 -13.73
C GLN A 36 -10.31 -21.80 -13.77
N ASN A 37 -10.75 -23.02 -14.10
CA ASN A 37 -12.14 -23.35 -14.37
C ASN A 37 -12.76 -24.23 -13.27
N VAL A 38 -14.06 -24.50 -13.41
CA VAL A 38 -14.79 -25.40 -12.52
C VAL A 38 -14.29 -26.84 -12.72
N VAL A 39 -13.77 -27.43 -11.65
CA VAL A 39 -13.32 -28.82 -11.62
C VAL A 39 -14.50 -29.75 -11.29
N PRO A 40 -14.73 -30.86 -12.02
CA PRO A 40 -15.80 -31.80 -11.69
C PRO A 40 -15.63 -32.41 -10.30
N ASN A 41 -16.74 -32.66 -9.59
CA ASN A 41 -16.68 -33.23 -8.23
C ASN A 41 -15.96 -34.58 -8.16
N THR A 42 -15.99 -35.37 -9.24
CA THR A 42 -15.27 -36.65 -9.34
C THR A 42 -13.75 -36.48 -9.28
N GLN A 43 -13.24 -35.28 -9.55
CA GLN A 43 -11.82 -34.96 -9.57
C GLN A 43 -11.33 -34.37 -8.24
N ILE A 44 -12.23 -34.07 -7.29
CA ILE A 44 -11.87 -33.52 -5.97
C ILE A 44 -10.79 -34.36 -5.26
N PRO A 45 -10.84 -35.71 -5.25
CA PRO A 45 -9.81 -36.52 -4.61
C PRO A 45 -8.39 -36.29 -5.16
N TYR A 46 -8.27 -35.85 -6.41
CA TYR A 46 -6.98 -35.66 -7.10
C TYR A 46 -6.52 -34.19 -7.17
N ILE A 47 -7.31 -33.25 -6.66
CA ILE A 47 -6.98 -31.80 -6.71
C ILE A 47 -5.60 -31.52 -6.10
N GLN A 48 -5.27 -32.18 -4.99
CA GLN A 48 -3.98 -32.01 -4.35
C GLN A 48 -2.83 -32.40 -5.31
N GLU A 49 -2.96 -33.54 -6.00
CA GLU A 49 -1.94 -34.00 -6.96
C GLU A 49 -1.79 -33.03 -8.12
N TYR A 50 -2.89 -32.52 -8.67
CA TYR A 50 -2.85 -31.53 -9.75
C TYR A 50 -2.15 -30.24 -9.32
N VAL A 51 -2.45 -29.74 -8.12
CA VAL A 51 -1.80 -28.55 -7.57
C VAL A 51 -0.31 -28.81 -7.36
N CYS A 52 0.09 -29.98 -6.84
CA CYS A 52 1.49 -30.34 -6.65
C CYS A 52 2.25 -30.43 -7.99
N LEU A 53 1.66 -31.06 -9.01
CA LEU A 53 2.23 -31.16 -10.36
C LEU A 53 2.42 -29.77 -10.97
N ILE A 54 1.37 -28.95 -10.95
CA ILE A 54 1.42 -27.60 -11.52
C ILE A 54 2.41 -26.73 -10.75
N ALA A 55 2.47 -26.83 -9.42
CA ALA A 55 3.47 -26.12 -8.62
C ALA A 55 4.90 -26.56 -8.96
N ALA A 56 5.15 -27.86 -9.15
CA ALA A 56 6.45 -28.37 -9.59
C ALA A 56 6.84 -27.80 -10.96
N LEU A 57 5.91 -27.84 -11.94
CA LEU A 57 6.14 -27.25 -13.26
C LEU A 57 6.43 -25.75 -13.19
N CYS A 58 5.67 -25.00 -12.37
CA CYS A 58 5.93 -23.59 -12.12
C CYS A 58 7.32 -23.36 -11.51
N ASN A 59 7.75 -24.18 -10.55
CA ASN A 59 9.06 -24.04 -9.92
C ASN A 59 10.22 -24.42 -10.84
N THR A 60 10.00 -25.35 -11.78
CA THR A 60 11.03 -25.79 -12.74
C THR A 60 11.18 -24.83 -13.91
N TYR A 61 10.07 -24.31 -14.45
CA TYR A 61 10.07 -23.63 -15.75
C TYR A 61 9.71 -22.14 -15.70
N ARG A 62 9.26 -21.60 -14.57
CA ARG A 62 8.97 -20.17 -14.45
C ARG A 62 10.01 -19.49 -13.57
N ASP A 63 10.30 -18.24 -13.91
CA ASP A 63 11.14 -17.38 -13.08
C ASP A 63 10.55 -17.23 -11.68
N PRO A 64 11.36 -17.06 -10.62
CA PRO A 64 10.89 -16.74 -9.29
C PRO A 64 9.89 -15.56 -9.27
N LEU A 65 8.93 -15.56 -8.34
CA LEU A 65 7.96 -14.45 -8.17
C LEU A 65 8.59 -13.13 -7.76
N ASN A 66 9.79 -13.19 -7.21
CA ASN A 66 10.55 -12.04 -6.80
C ASN A 66 12.02 -12.31 -7.12
N THR A 67 12.64 -11.39 -7.84
CA THR A 67 14.09 -11.26 -8.04
C THR A 67 14.75 -10.47 -6.91
N GLY A 68 14.00 -10.16 -5.85
CA GLY A 68 14.44 -9.36 -4.72
C GLY A 68 15.69 -9.91 -4.01
N ASN A 69 16.43 -8.99 -3.41
CA ASN A 69 17.59 -9.30 -2.59
C ASN A 69 17.14 -9.89 -1.23
N PRO A 70 17.54 -11.14 -0.89
CA PRO A 70 17.21 -11.76 0.40
C PRO A 70 17.59 -10.91 1.62
N GLU A 71 18.69 -10.17 1.55
CA GLU A 71 19.15 -9.29 2.64
C GLU A 71 18.20 -8.11 2.85
N SER A 72 17.67 -7.55 1.74
CA SER A 72 16.69 -6.46 1.79
C SER A 72 15.38 -6.94 2.40
N ASP A 73 14.90 -8.12 1.99
CA ASP A 73 13.69 -8.74 2.55
C ASP A 73 13.85 -9.06 4.03
N GLN A 74 15.01 -9.58 4.43
CA GLN A 74 15.32 -9.84 5.85
C GLN A 74 15.38 -8.54 6.66
N SER A 75 15.99 -7.49 6.12
CA SER A 75 16.06 -6.17 6.74
C SER A 75 14.67 -5.55 6.90
N LEU A 76 13.81 -5.66 5.89
CA LEU A 76 12.42 -5.22 5.94
C LEU A 76 11.62 -6.00 6.98
N ALA A 77 11.77 -7.32 7.03
CA ALA A 77 11.11 -8.16 8.02
C ALA A 77 11.56 -7.83 9.45
N ALA A 78 12.86 -7.58 9.67
CA ALA A 78 13.40 -7.14 10.95
C ALA A 78 12.82 -5.78 11.36
N LYS A 79 12.79 -4.80 10.44
CA LYS A 79 12.16 -3.49 10.63
C LYS A 79 10.69 -3.63 11.02
N MET A 80 9.92 -4.46 10.31
CA MET A 80 8.50 -4.69 10.61
C MET A 80 8.29 -5.31 12.00
N LYS A 81 9.11 -6.30 12.38
CA LYS A 81 9.04 -6.92 13.70
C LYS A 81 9.39 -5.91 14.81
N TYR A 82 10.42 -5.11 14.59
CA TYR A 82 10.79 -4.04 15.51
C TYR A 82 9.62 -3.06 15.68
N LEU A 83 9.08 -2.50 14.60
CA LEU A 83 7.94 -1.58 14.65
C LEU A 83 6.70 -2.19 15.29
N ALA A 84 6.44 -3.49 15.08
CA ALA A 84 5.31 -4.18 15.69
C ALA A 84 5.39 -4.25 17.22
N SER A 85 6.61 -4.18 17.78
CA SER A 85 6.84 -4.15 19.24
C SER A 85 6.76 -2.75 19.85
N GLN A 86 6.65 -1.71 19.02
CA GLN A 86 6.61 -0.33 19.48
C GLN A 86 5.17 0.12 19.72
N THR A 87 4.99 0.98 20.72
CA THR A 87 3.71 1.67 20.93
C THR A 87 3.58 2.86 19.98
N ASN A 88 2.34 3.23 19.64
CA ASN A 88 2.09 4.41 18.83
C ASN A 88 2.12 5.67 19.71
N LYS A 89 3.31 6.27 19.83
CA LYS A 89 3.53 7.47 20.65
C LYS A 89 2.62 8.65 20.26
N LEU A 90 2.34 8.82 18.97
CA LEU A 90 1.46 9.90 18.50
C LEU A 90 0.00 9.61 18.90
N GLN A 91 -0.43 8.36 18.89
CA GLN A 91 -1.73 7.98 19.43
C GLN A 91 -1.82 8.33 20.92
N GLU A 92 -0.85 7.93 21.74
CA GLU A 92 -0.79 8.24 23.18
C GLU A 92 -0.85 9.75 23.42
N ARG A 93 -0.14 10.53 22.61
CA ARG A 93 -0.16 11.99 22.67
C ARG A 93 -1.53 12.58 22.30
N VAL A 94 -2.14 12.11 21.21
CA VAL A 94 -3.46 12.57 20.75
C VAL A 94 -4.54 12.28 21.79
N GLU A 95 -4.45 11.15 22.47
CA GLU A 95 -5.39 10.74 23.52
C GLU A 95 -5.16 11.52 24.83
N SER A 96 -3.91 11.65 25.28
CA SER A 96 -3.57 12.34 26.53
C SER A 96 -3.76 13.86 26.48
N GLU A 97 -3.44 14.51 25.36
CA GLU A 97 -3.62 15.95 25.16
C GLU A 97 -5.01 16.32 24.56
N GLU A 98 -5.87 15.31 24.34
CA GLU A 98 -7.20 15.46 23.72
C GLU A 98 -7.19 16.26 22.40
N LEU A 99 -6.19 16.03 21.54
CA LEU A 99 -5.96 16.83 20.30
C LEU A 99 -7.13 16.76 19.30
N HIS A 100 -8.03 15.79 19.47
CA HIS A 100 -9.28 15.66 18.73
C HIS A 100 -10.29 16.78 19.04
N ARG A 101 -10.24 17.40 20.22
CA ARG A 101 -11.21 18.42 20.66
C ARG A 101 -10.89 19.83 20.17
N ARG A 102 -9.68 20.09 19.66
CA ARG A 102 -9.30 21.45 19.23
C ARG A 102 -10.12 21.90 18.01
N ILE A 103 -10.85 23.00 18.13
CA ILE A 103 -11.87 23.45 17.16
C ILE A 103 -11.33 24.55 16.22
N LYS A 104 -10.01 24.74 16.12
CA LYS A 104 -9.47 25.79 15.24
C LYS A 104 -9.92 25.55 13.78
N ALA A 105 -10.03 26.64 13.02
CA ALA A 105 -10.51 26.65 11.64
C ALA A 105 -9.77 25.64 10.77
N TRP A 106 -10.55 24.91 9.97
CA TRP A 106 -10.04 23.96 8.99
C TRP A 106 -9.90 24.66 7.64
N THR A 107 -8.80 24.42 6.94
CA THR A 107 -8.60 24.94 5.59
C THR A 107 -8.55 23.79 4.58
N PRO A 108 -8.98 23.99 3.33
CA PRO A 108 -8.72 23.03 2.27
C PRO A 108 -7.22 22.81 2.10
N MET A 109 -6.81 21.56 1.89
CA MET A 109 -5.41 21.15 1.78
C MET A 109 -4.67 21.91 0.67
N ASN A 110 -5.35 22.21 -0.44
CA ASN A 110 -4.76 22.87 -1.61
C ASN A 110 -4.76 24.39 -1.51
N ALA A 111 -5.58 24.97 -0.63
CA ALA A 111 -5.62 26.42 -0.41
C ALA A 111 -4.41 26.91 0.41
N THR A 112 -3.48 26.01 0.75
CA THR A 112 -2.40 26.26 1.69
C THR A 112 -1.05 26.05 0.99
N ASP A 113 -0.68 26.94 0.06
CA ASP A 113 0.65 26.98 -0.57
C ASP A 113 1.80 27.12 0.45
N THR A 114 1.47 27.51 1.68
CA THR A 114 2.40 27.75 2.80
C THR A 114 2.38 26.64 3.87
N LEU A 115 1.76 25.49 3.59
CA LEU A 115 1.77 24.38 4.55
C LEU A 115 3.18 23.77 4.62
N ASP A 116 3.88 24.09 5.71
CA ASP A 116 5.18 23.51 6.05
C ASP A 116 5.04 22.00 6.26
N PHE A 117 5.51 21.22 5.29
CA PHE A 117 5.41 19.77 5.28
C PHE A 117 6.60 19.18 4.50
N PRO A 118 7.19 18.06 4.98
CA PRO A 118 8.31 17.40 4.31
C PRO A 118 8.09 17.11 2.83
N LEU A 119 9.12 17.36 2.01
CA LEU A 119 9.26 16.78 0.68
C LEU A 119 9.75 15.35 0.84
N LEU A 120 8.99 14.39 0.33
CA LEU A 120 9.26 12.96 0.46
C LEU A 120 9.62 12.37 -0.89
N SER A 121 10.76 11.70 -0.95
CA SER A 121 11.14 10.84 -2.08
C SER A 121 10.27 9.59 -2.15
N GLU A 122 10.27 8.92 -3.30
CA GLU A 122 9.58 7.65 -3.49
C GLU A 122 10.11 6.57 -2.53
N GLU A 123 11.43 6.57 -2.27
CA GLU A 123 12.06 5.64 -1.34
C GLU A 123 11.57 5.86 0.10
N GLU A 124 11.45 7.11 0.54
CA GLU A 124 10.90 7.44 1.86
C GLU A 124 9.44 7.01 1.99
N LEU A 125 8.64 7.26 0.95
CA LEU A 125 7.25 6.81 0.88
C LEU A 125 7.13 5.29 0.95
N LEU A 126 8.00 4.55 0.25
CA LEU A 126 8.07 3.08 0.32
C LEU A 126 8.48 2.59 1.71
N ASN A 127 9.43 3.29 2.33
CA ASN A 127 9.90 2.99 3.67
C ASN A 127 8.84 3.23 4.74
N LEU A 128 8.02 4.28 4.59
CA LEU A 128 6.91 4.62 5.48
C LEU A 128 5.70 3.68 5.29
N THR A 129 5.43 3.24 4.07
CA THR A 129 4.31 2.33 3.76
C THR A 129 4.64 0.86 3.95
N VAL A 130 5.93 0.53 4.02
CA VAL A 130 6.45 -0.84 4.13
C VAL A 130 5.98 -1.66 2.92
N GLY A 131 6.00 -1.04 1.75
CA GLY A 131 5.75 -1.68 0.45
C GLY A 131 4.76 -0.96 -0.46
N VAL A 132 4.82 -1.34 -1.73
CA VAL A 132 4.17 -0.71 -2.88
C VAL A 132 2.64 -0.66 -2.81
N TYR A 133 2.01 -1.66 -2.16
CA TYR A 133 0.56 -1.79 -2.16
C TYR A 133 -0.18 -0.57 -1.60
N GLN A 134 0.28 -0.05 -0.45
CA GLN A 134 -0.39 1.11 0.15
C GLN A 134 -0.18 2.38 -0.69
N LEU A 135 0.92 2.49 -1.43
CA LEU A 135 1.14 3.59 -2.38
C LEU A 135 0.24 3.46 -3.62
N LYS A 136 0.08 2.25 -4.17
CA LYS A 136 -0.89 2.00 -5.25
C LYS A 136 -2.31 2.38 -4.82
N LEU A 137 -2.71 2.03 -3.60
CA LEU A 137 -4.00 2.46 -3.04
C LEU A 137 -4.04 3.96 -2.80
N ALA A 138 -2.96 4.57 -2.32
CA ALA A 138 -2.87 6.00 -2.05
C ALA A 138 -3.22 6.80 -3.31
N LYS A 139 -2.71 6.41 -4.49
CA LYS A 139 -3.05 7.06 -5.77
C LYS A 139 -4.55 7.02 -6.08
N SER A 140 -5.17 5.85 -5.96
CA SER A 140 -6.63 5.72 -6.15
C SER A 140 -7.40 6.56 -5.14
N TYR A 141 -6.99 6.55 -3.87
CA TYR A 141 -7.57 7.41 -2.85
C TYR A 141 -7.38 8.89 -3.17
N THR A 142 -6.23 9.27 -3.71
CA THR A 142 -5.96 10.65 -4.10
C THR A 142 -6.87 11.09 -5.22
N ALA A 143 -6.99 10.28 -6.27
CA ALA A 143 -7.92 10.53 -7.37
C ALA A 143 -9.39 10.58 -6.92
N GLU A 144 -9.82 9.69 -6.02
CA GLU A 144 -11.21 9.65 -5.50
C GLU A 144 -11.59 10.89 -4.69
N HIS A 145 -10.62 11.60 -4.11
CA HIS A 145 -10.90 12.84 -3.37
C HIS A 145 -10.47 14.08 -4.15
N LYS A 146 -10.07 13.96 -5.43
CA LYS A 146 -10.00 15.11 -6.33
C LYS A 146 -11.42 15.46 -6.78
N ASN A 147 -11.80 16.73 -6.71
CA ASN A 147 -13.04 17.20 -7.34
C ASN A 147 -12.88 17.28 -8.87
N ASP A 148 -13.94 17.67 -9.58
CA ASP A 148 -13.94 17.81 -11.05
C ASP A 148 -12.88 18.81 -11.56
N ASP A 149 -12.45 19.75 -10.70
CA ASP A 149 -11.38 20.72 -10.97
C ASP A 149 -9.96 20.16 -10.67
N GLY A 150 -9.85 18.93 -10.17
CA GLY A 150 -8.58 18.26 -9.84
C GLY A 150 -8.07 18.53 -8.42
N ASP A 151 -8.84 19.24 -7.60
CA ASP A 151 -8.49 19.62 -6.24
C ASP A 151 -8.77 18.51 -5.22
N TYR A 152 -7.73 18.06 -4.53
CA TYR A 152 -7.80 17.17 -3.38
C TYR A 152 -8.61 17.77 -2.20
N ASN A 153 -9.87 17.35 -2.07
CA ASN A 153 -10.87 17.85 -1.12
C ASN A 153 -10.70 17.21 0.26
N ILE A 154 -9.59 17.54 0.93
CA ILE A 154 -9.29 17.18 2.30
C ILE A 154 -9.09 18.45 3.12
N MET A 155 -9.55 18.44 4.36
CA MET A 155 -9.39 19.57 5.26
C MET A 155 -8.18 19.37 6.19
N VAL A 156 -7.33 20.38 6.32
CA VAL A 156 -6.13 20.37 7.16
C VAL A 156 -6.18 21.43 8.25
N ASN A 157 -5.36 21.21 9.27
CA ASN A 157 -5.13 22.13 10.36
C ASN A 157 -3.73 21.90 10.94
N ASN A 158 -2.94 22.97 11.06
CA ASN A 158 -1.55 22.98 11.52
C ASN A 158 -1.38 23.82 12.80
N ASP A 159 -2.37 23.78 13.69
CA ASP A 159 -2.36 24.59 14.92
C ASP A 159 -1.39 24.08 15.99
N ILE A 160 -1.04 22.80 15.90
CA ILE A 160 -0.07 22.14 16.77
C ILE A 160 1.28 22.16 16.01
N PRO A 161 2.33 22.76 16.60
CA PRO A 161 3.67 22.70 16.02
C PRO A 161 4.04 21.25 15.72
N ASP A 162 4.66 21.03 14.56
CA ASP A 162 5.17 19.73 14.11
C ASP A 162 4.11 18.64 13.90
N VAL A 163 2.81 18.95 14.02
CA VAL A 163 1.72 17.98 13.82
C VAL A 163 0.68 18.52 12.84
N LEU A 164 0.63 17.89 11.67
CA LEU A 164 -0.43 18.11 10.72
C LEU A 164 -1.66 17.28 11.10
N ARG A 165 -2.78 17.97 11.36
CA ARG A 165 -4.07 17.33 11.55
C ARG A 165 -4.89 17.39 10.27
N VAL A 166 -5.52 16.27 9.94
CA VAL A 166 -6.24 16.11 8.68
C VAL A 166 -7.58 15.44 8.92
N ARG A 167 -8.61 15.93 8.22
CA ARG A 167 -9.96 15.38 8.21
C ARG A 167 -10.29 14.89 6.80
N ILE A 168 -10.47 13.58 6.68
CA ILE A 168 -10.74 12.88 5.42
C ILE A 168 -12.10 12.19 5.47
N GLN A 169 -12.84 12.19 4.37
CA GLN A 169 -14.10 11.47 4.25
C GLN A 169 -13.86 9.98 3.99
N SER A 170 -14.75 9.11 4.46
CA SER A 170 -14.66 7.69 4.17
C SER A 170 -15.19 7.38 2.77
N ARG A 171 -14.40 6.65 1.97
CA ARG A 171 -14.83 6.16 0.65
C ARG A 171 -16.02 5.19 0.65
N HIS A 172 -16.25 4.49 1.76
CA HIS A 172 -17.27 3.43 1.84
C HIS A 172 -18.57 3.90 2.49
N ILE A 173 -18.53 5.02 3.21
CA ILE A 173 -19.68 5.55 3.97
C ILE A 173 -19.61 7.07 3.91
N SER A 174 -20.46 7.68 3.09
CA SER A 174 -20.46 9.14 2.84
C SER A 174 -20.61 9.98 4.11
N SER A 175 -21.33 9.51 5.13
CA SER A 175 -21.50 10.23 6.39
C SER A 175 -20.32 10.11 7.35
N LYS A 176 -19.38 9.20 7.10
CA LYS A 176 -18.27 8.91 8.02
C LYS A 176 -17.03 9.70 7.62
N GLN A 177 -16.42 10.35 8.61
CA GLN A 177 -15.14 11.02 8.45
C GLN A 177 -14.13 10.45 9.44
N TYR A 178 -12.87 10.47 9.06
CA TYR A 178 -11.75 10.08 9.90
C TYR A 178 -10.86 11.28 10.14
N PHE A 179 -10.41 11.42 11.39
CA PHE A 179 -9.30 12.29 11.72
C PHE A 179 -8.00 11.50 11.68
N LEU A 180 -6.95 12.14 11.20
CA LEU A 180 -5.59 11.64 11.27
C LEU A 180 -4.63 12.77 11.64
N TRP A 181 -3.50 12.37 12.19
CA TRP A 181 -2.39 13.22 12.61
C TRP A 181 -1.11 12.66 12.02
N ILE A 182 -0.26 13.55 11.53
CA ILE A 182 1.06 13.23 11.00
C ILE A 182 2.03 14.16 11.72
N GLU A 183 2.93 13.58 12.49
CA GLU A 183 4.01 14.30 13.15
C GLU A 183 5.23 14.33 12.23
N HIS A 184 5.83 15.51 12.11
CA HIS A 184 7.01 15.73 11.29
C HIS A 184 7.96 16.71 11.95
N SER A 185 9.26 16.46 11.82
CA SER A 185 10.29 17.33 12.37
C SER A 185 11.50 17.34 11.44
N LEU A 186 12.13 18.50 11.27
CA LEU A 186 13.35 18.68 10.48
C LEU A 186 13.28 18.07 9.07
N GLY A 187 12.11 18.18 8.42
CA GLY A 187 11.90 17.65 7.06
C GLY A 187 11.68 16.13 6.99
N ALA A 188 11.42 15.44 8.10
CA ALA A 188 11.12 14.01 8.13
C ALA A 188 9.79 13.71 8.85
N ILE A 189 9.11 12.64 8.43
CA ILE A 189 7.93 12.12 9.13
C ILE A 189 8.38 11.30 10.34
N THR A 190 7.94 11.69 11.53
CA THR A 190 8.35 11.05 12.80
C THR A 190 7.25 10.19 13.42
N GLY A 191 5.99 10.41 13.05
CA GLY A 191 4.87 9.63 13.57
C GLY A 191 3.58 9.82 12.80
N TRP A 192 2.65 8.89 12.97
CA TRP A 192 1.30 9.00 12.41
C TRP A 192 0.26 8.27 13.28
N TYR A 193 -0.97 8.79 13.24
CA TYR A 193 -2.12 8.14 13.83
C TYR A 193 -3.36 8.48 13.02
N CYS A 194 -4.22 7.51 12.77
CA CYS A 194 -5.51 7.72 12.10
C CYS A 194 -6.60 6.97 12.85
N GLN A 195 -7.79 7.56 12.98
CA GLN A 195 -8.94 6.92 13.63
C GLN A 195 -9.60 5.81 12.81
N CYS A 196 -9.08 5.50 11.62
CA CYS A 196 -9.59 4.38 10.84
C CYS A 196 -9.26 3.06 11.53
N ARG A 197 -9.96 1.99 11.13
CA ARG A 197 -9.89 0.68 11.80
C ARG A 197 -8.46 0.19 12.05
N ALA A 198 -7.54 0.40 11.12
CA ALA A 198 -6.14 -0.02 11.21
C ALA A 198 -5.15 1.12 11.49
N GLY A 199 -5.64 2.33 11.76
CA GLY A 199 -4.82 3.54 11.79
C GLY A 199 -4.00 3.75 13.07
N ALA A 200 -4.15 2.88 14.07
CA ALA A 200 -3.30 2.81 15.25
C ALA A 200 -1.96 2.11 14.98
N ARG A 201 -1.82 1.38 13.86
CA ARG A 201 -0.63 0.59 13.56
C ARG A 201 0.64 1.44 13.43
N VAL A 202 1.75 0.86 13.88
CA VAL A 202 3.11 1.40 13.72
C VAL A 202 3.82 0.74 12.54
N VAL A 203 3.42 -0.50 12.19
CA VAL A 203 3.94 -1.19 11.01
C VAL A 203 3.29 -0.59 9.76
N GLY A 204 3.98 0.37 9.15
CA GLY A 204 3.53 1.10 7.99
C GLY A 204 2.28 1.97 8.23
N VAL A 205 1.78 2.60 7.18
CA VAL A 205 0.66 3.58 7.27
C VAL A 205 -0.63 3.07 6.65
N CYS A 206 -1.80 3.42 7.20
CA CYS A 206 -3.08 3.10 6.57
C CYS A 206 -3.26 3.88 5.25
N ALA A 207 -4.21 3.48 4.41
CA ALA A 207 -4.45 4.12 3.11
C ALA A 207 -4.73 5.64 3.22
N HIS A 208 -5.41 6.09 4.28
CA HIS A 208 -5.66 7.52 4.49
C HIS A 208 -4.39 8.32 4.80
N VAL A 209 -3.51 7.79 5.65
CA VAL A 209 -2.23 8.45 5.94
C VAL A 209 -1.34 8.39 4.69
N ALA A 210 -1.31 7.24 4.00
CA ALA A 210 -0.55 7.08 2.76
C ALA A 210 -0.97 8.09 1.68
N SER A 211 -2.27 8.36 1.51
CA SER A 211 -2.77 9.31 0.51
C SER A 211 -2.36 10.75 0.83
N VAL A 212 -2.37 11.14 2.11
CA VAL A 212 -1.89 12.46 2.55
C VAL A 212 -0.38 12.59 2.35
N LEU A 213 0.40 11.58 2.75
CA LEU A 213 1.85 11.55 2.55
C LEU A 213 2.21 11.62 1.06
N TRP A 214 1.51 10.87 0.23
CA TRP A 214 1.69 10.87 -1.23
C TRP A 214 1.39 12.26 -1.82
N TYR A 215 0.23 12.84 -1.51
CA TYR A 215 -0.19 14.09 -2.10
C TYR A 215 0.69 15.27 -1.64
N LEU A 216 0.83 15.47 -0.32
CA LEU A 216 1.56 16.61 0.25
C LEU A 216 3.07 16.46 0.16
N GLY A 217 3.58 15.25 0.31
CA GLY A 217 5.02 15.00 0.32
C GLY A 217 5.62 14.89 -1.09
N HIS A 218 4.83 14.48 -2.09
CA HIS A 218 5.37 14.13 -3.40
C HIS A 218 4.56 14.71 -4.57
N GLU A 219 3.31 14.29 -4.76
CA GLU A 219 2.54 14.58 -5.98
C GLU A 219 2.39 16.08 -6.27
N ARG A 220 2.02 16.89 -5.25
CA ARG A 220 1.78 18.34 -5.44
C ARG A 220 3.00 19.10 -5.97
N HIS A 221 4.20 18.61 -5.68
CA HIS A 221 5.47 19.24 -6.08
C HIS A 221 5.96 18.75 -7.43
N THR A 222 5.58 17.54 -7.82
CA THR A 222 5.93 16.97 -9.13
C THR A 222 5.04 17.50 -10.27
N HIS A 223 3.82 17.96 -9.98
CA HIS A 223 2.87 18.44 -11.00
C HIS A 223 3.21 19.78 -11.66
N SER A 224 4.20 20.53 -11.16
CA SER A 224 4.75 21.69 -11.91
C SER A 224 5.65 21.25 -13.09
N ALA A 225 6.04 19.98 -13.15
CA ALA A 225 6.79 19.39 -14.27
C ALA A 225 5.91 18.34 -14.98
N ARG A 226 5.58 18.61 -16.25
CA ARG A 226 4.76 17.81 -17.17
C ARG A 226 4.85 16.29 -16.95
N SER A 227 3.67 15.66 -16.87
CA SER A 227 3.45 14.20 -17.01
C SER A 227 4.30 13.33 -16.08
N THR A 228 3.83 13.12 -14.86
CA THR A 228 4.38 12.07 -13.99
C THR A 228 4.16 10.70 -14.63
N GLN A 229 5.24 10.12 -15.16
CA GLN A 229 5.30 8.69 -15.44
C GLN A 229 4.85 7.94 -14.18
N ASP A 230 3.95 6.98 -14.32
CA ASP A 230 3.44 6.21 -13.19
C ASP A 230 4.52 5.21 -12.72
N TRP A 231 5.52 5.70 -11.97
CA TRP A 231 6.64 4.89 -11.51
C TRP A 231 6.25 3.71 -10.62
N SER A 232 5.05 3.75 -10.04
CA SER A 232 4.52 2.62 -9.25
C SER A 232 4.24 1.37 -10.10
N GLN A 233 4.20 1.52 -11.43
CA GLN A 233 4.16 0.41 -12.38
C GLN A 233 5.54 -0.25 -12.55
N TYR A 234 6.63 0.50 -12.33
CA TYR A 234 8.01 -0.01 -12.41
C TYR A 234 8.54 -0.51 -11.06
N LEU A 235 7.81 -0.30 -9.97
CA LEU A 235 8.12 -0.92 -8.70
C LEU A 235 7.76 -2.41 -8.79
N GLU A 236 8.77 -3.27 -8.65
CA GLU A 236 8.61 -4.72 -8.62
C GLU A 236 7.58 -5.10 -7.54
N ASP A 237 6.43 -5.59 -7.99
CA ASP A 237 5.36 -6.09 -7.14
C ASP A 237 5.33 -7.61 -7.28
N ALA A 238 5.26 -8.32 -6.16
CA ALA A 238 5.14 -9.77 -6.15
C ALA A 238 3.95 -10.26 -6.97
N SER A 239 2.91 -9.43 -7.17
CA SER A 239 1.75 -9.77 -8.00
C SER A 239 2.00 -9.74 -9.51
N VAL A 240 3.11 -9.17 -9.97
CA VAL A 240 3.46 -9.16 -11.40
C VAL A 240 3.91 -10.56 -11.76
N ILE A 241 3.08 -11.26 -12.53
CA ILE A 241 3.41 -12.58 -13.08
C ILE A 241 3.94 -12.34 -14.48
N PRO A 242 5.22 -12.67 -14.78
CA PRO A 242 5.75 -12.56 -16.14
C PRO A 242 4.86 -13.32 -17.13
N GLU A 243 4.60 -12.73 -18.29
CA GLU A 243 3.94 -13.42 -19.38
C GLU A 243 4.82 -14.59 -19.84
N VAL A 244 4.21 -15.76 -20.02
CA VAL A 244 4.92 -16.92 -20.55
C VAL A 244 5.23 -16.60 -22.00
N MET A 245 6.50 -16.33 -22.31
CA MET A 245 6.95 -16.09 -23.67
C MET A 245 6.87 -17.43 -24.42
N ASP A 246 5.75 -17.65 -25.12
CA ASP A 246 5.55 -18.83 -25.93
C ASP A 246 6.55 -18.81 -27.09
N SER A 247 7.67 -19.50 -26.90
CA SER A 247 8.78 -19.57 -27.85
C SER A 247 8.59 -20.74 -28.81
N SER A 248 7.35 -21.10 -29.13
CA SER A 248 7.05 -21.89 -30.31
C SER A 248 6.84 -20.99 -31.53
N GLU A 249 7.93 -20.38 -32.02
CA GLU A 249 8.03 -20.18 -33.46
C GLU A 249 8.16 -21.58 -34.06
N SER A 250 7.07 -22.06 -34.66
CA SER A 250 7.07 -23.31 -35.41
C SER A 250 7.93 -23.13 -36.66
N ASP A 251 9.18 -23.58 -36.60
CA ASP A 251 9.98 -23.92 -37.77
C ASP A 251 9.27 -25.04 -38.54
N GLN A 252 8.36 -24.69 -39.45
CA GLN A 252 7.96 -25.58 -40.53
C GLN A 252 9.01 -25.50 -41.63
N SER A 253 10.14 -26.18 -41.41
CA SER A 253 10.94 -26.72 -42.49
C SER A 253 10.47 -28.15 -42.76
N GLY A 254 9.90 -28.36 -43.93
CA GLY A 254 9.32 -29.63 -44.36
C GLY A 254 9.07 -29.62 -45.86
N THR A 255 10.14 -29.82 -46.62
CA THR A 255 10.15 -30.36 -47.98
C THR A 255 9.21 -31.54 -48.12
N GLU A 256 8.45 -31.61 -49.22
CA GLU A 256 8.06 -32.87 -49.86
C GLU A 256 7.73 -32.62 -51.35
N GLU A 257 8.50 -33.34 -52.18
CA GLU A 257 8.41 -33.73 -53.61
C GLU A 257 7.72 -32.84 -54.67
#